data_AF-A0A820FEH6-F1
#
_entry.id   AF-A0A820FEH6-F1
#
_cell.length_a   1.000
_cell.length_b   1.000
_cell.length_c   1.000
_cell.angle_alpha   90.00
_cell.angle_beta   90.00
_cell.angle_gamma   90.00
#
_symmetry.space_group_name_H-M   'P 1'
#
loop_
_entity.id
_entity.type
_entity.pdbx_description
1 polymer ?
#
loop_
_entity_poly.entity_id
_entity_poly.type
_entity_poly.pdbx_seq_one_letter_code
_entity_poly.pdbx_strand_id
1 'polypeptide(L)'
;MTKINNGEWRLLEELIEKKNEQESRINDTNIAQPALFAIQVVLTASLVSWHIYPSFIISHSGGDQAAAFVVDRLNLEETVRMLALSMSEEEVENKLLKGIEHLACIAVVNSPRRVTITGDEKTIDEIQQILSISNPNIFKACVRIENAFHHIK
;
A
#
# COMPACT_ATOMS: atom_id res chain seq x y z
N MET A 1 8.83 -21.13 -13.69
CA MET A 1 7.40 -21.11 -13.34
C MET A 1 7.28 -21.17 -11.83
N THR A 2 7.38 -20.03 -11.17
CA THR A 2 7.39 -19.94 -9.70
C THR A 2 5.94 -19.92 -9.24
N LYS A 3 5.48 -21.05 -8.68
CA LYS A 3 4.18 -21.13 -7.99
C LYS A 3 4.24 -20.18 -6.80
N ILE A 4 3.58 -19.03 -6.90
CA ILE A 4 3.23 -18.22 -5.75
C ILE A 4 2.11 -18.99 -5.06
N ASN A 5 2.41 -19.65 -3.95
CA ASN A 5 1.40 -20.30 -3.12
C ASN A 5 0.41 -19.22 -2.64
N ASN A 6 -0.89 -19.55 -2.75
CA ASN A 6 -2.03 -18.74 -2.33
C ASN A 6 -2.12 -18.58 -0.79
N GLY A 7 -1.05 -18.14 -0.14
CA GLY A 7 -1.07 -17.59 1.22
C GLY A 7 -0.87 -16.08 1.12
N GLU A 8 -1.76 -15.30 1.72
CA GLU A 8 -1.66 -13.84 1.75
C GLU A 8 -0.30 -13.42 2.32
N TRP A 9 0.54 -12.78 1.51
CA TRP A 9 1.81 -12.23 2.00
C TRP A 9 1.52 -11.02 2.89
N ARG A 10 2.15 -10.97 4.07
CA ARG A 10 1.96 -9.91 5.07
C ARG A 10 3.28 -9.24 5.41
N LEU A 11 3.29 -7.90 5.37
CA LEU A 11 4.49 -7.10 5.62
C LEU A 11 5.08 -7.33 7.02
N LEU A 12 4.26 -7.38 8.06
CA LEU A 12 4.75 -7.58 9.44
C LEU A 12 5.48 -8.92 9.59
N GLU A 13 4.90 -10.00 9.05
CA GLU A 13 5.50 -11.33 9.09
C GLU A 13 6.82 -11.34 8.30
N GLU A 14 6.87 -10.65 7.15
CA GLU A 14 8.11 -10.51 6.38
C GLU A 14 9.23 -9.79 7.14
N LEU A 15 8.91 -8.76 7.92
CA LEU A 15 9.91 -7.93 8.61
C LEU A 15 10.34 -8.49 9.98
N ILE A 16 9.45 -9.19 10.69
CA ILE A 16 9.68 -9.61 12.08
C ILE A 16 10.21 -11.04 12.15
N GLU A 17 9.78 -11.93 11.24
CA GLU A 17 10.28 -13.29 11.23
C GLU A 17 11.74 -13.32 10.75
N LYS A 18 12.58 -14.12 11.40
CA LYS A 18 13.96 -14.38 10.94
C LYS A 18 13.94 -15.31 9.74
N LYS A 19 13.49 -14.79 8.59
CA LYS A 19 13.60 -15.45 7.29
C LYS A 19 15.03 -15.30 6.77
N ASN A 20 15.60 -16.36 6.24
CA ASN A 20 16.87 -16.25 5.52
C ASN A 20 16.65 -15.63 4.12
N GLU A 21 17.73 -15.31 3.40
CA GLU A 21 17.66 -14.67 2.07
C GLU A 21 16.85 -15.48 1.03
N GLN A 22 16.74 -16.80 1.21
CA GLN A 22 16.04 -17.69 0.28
C GLN A 22 14.54 -17.80 0.59
N GLU A 23 14.16 -17.53 1.85
CA GLU A 23 12.77 -17.53 2.32
C GLU A 23 12.12 -16.15 2.21
N SER A 24 12.91 -15.09 2.35
CA SER A 24 12.43 -13.74 2.26
C SER A 24 12.07 -13.39 0.81
N ARG A 25 10.89 -12.80 0.65
CA ARG A 25 10.40 -12.27 -0.61
C ARG A 25 10.63 -10.76 -0.72
N ILE A 26 11.28 -10.13 0.26
CA ILE A 26 11.46 -8.67 0.29
C ILE A 26 12.32 -8.15 -0.88
N ASN A 27 13.18 -9.01 -1.46
CA ASN A 27 13.99 -8.68 -2.64
C ASN A 27 13.19 -8.70 -3.94
N ASP A 28 11.97 -9.25 -3.94
CA ASP A 28 11.07 -9.14 -5.07
C ASP A 28 10.55 -7.71 -5.16
N THR A 29 10.86 -7.00 -6.25
CA THR A 29 10.36 -5.64 -6.47
C THR A 29 8.84 -5.54 -6.43
N ASN A 30 8.10 -6.62 -6.77
CA ASN A 30 6.63 -6.71 -6.62
C ASN A 30 6.17 -6.55 -5.15
N ILE A 31 7.07 -6.75 -4.18
CA ILE A 31 6.86 -6.70 -2.74
C ILE A 31 7.64 -5.54 -2.09
N ALA A 32 8.87 -5.29 -2.55
CA ALA A 32 9.79 -4.31 -1.98
C ALA A 32 9.24 -2.88 -2.02
N GLN A 33 8.70 -2.42 -3.16
CA GLN A 33 8.18 -1.03 -3.25
C GLN A 33 6.90 -0.79 -2.42
N PRO A 34 5.87 -1.66 -2.41
CA PRO A 34 4.75 -1.46 -1.47
C PRO A 34 5.17 -1.60 0.00
N ALA A 35 6.13 -2.47 0.32
CA ALA A 35 6.71 -2.54 1.66
C ALA A 35 7.43 -1.23 2.04
N LEU A 36 8.29 -0.72 1.16
CA LEU A 36 9.07 0.50 1.39
C LEU A 36 8.15 1.73 1.53
N PHE A 37 7.13 1.83 0.68
CA PHE A 37 6.09 2.85 0.78
C PHE A 37 5.45 2.81 2.18
N ALA A 38 5.00 1.64 2.63
CA ALA A 38 4.33 1.50 3.91
C ALA A 38 5.26 1.86 5.08
N ILE A 39 6.53 1.44 5.04
CA ILE A 39 7.53 1.81 6.04
C ILE A 39 7.74 3.33 6.07
N GLN A 40 7.87 3.99 4.92
CA GLN A 40 8.04 5.44 4.84
C GLN A 40 6.83 6.20 5.43
N VAL A 41 5.61 5.75 5.12
CA VAL A 41 4.38 6.32 5.67
C VAL A 41 4.30 6.11 7.18
N VAL A 42 4.53 4.89 7.68
CA VAL A 42 4.46 4.56 9.11
C VAL A 42 5.52 5.30 9.92
N LEU A 43 6.75 5.40 9.42
CA LEU A 43 7.81 6.18 10.08
C LEU A 43 7.42 7.66 10.16
N THR A 44 6.85 8.20 9.10
CA THR A 44 6.39 9.60 9.09
C THR A 44 5.22 9.81 10.06
N ALA A 45 4.24 8.92 10.07
CA ALA A 45 3.12 8.94 11.02
C ALA A 45 3.61 8.84 12.48
N SER A 46 4.64 8.02 12.73
CA SER A 46 5.27 7.88 14.05
C SER A 46 5.91 9.19 14.52
N LEU A 47 6.67 9.86 13.64
CA LEU A 47 7.26 11.18 13.93
C LEU A 47 6.17 12.23 14.22
N VAL A 48 5.10 12.24 13.42
CA VAL A 48 3.97 13.16 13.63
C VAL A 48 3.24 12.89 14.94
N SER A 49 3.11 11.62 15.36
CA SER A 49 2.54 11.28 16.67
C SER A 49 3.34 11.85 17.84
N TRP A 50 4.64 12.13 17.62
CA TRP A 50 5.50 12.84 18.56
C TRP A 50 5.54 14.35 18.32
N HIS A 51 4.60 14.89 17.56
CA HIS A 51 4.49 16.31 17.19
C HIS A 51 5.69 16.82 16.37
N ILE A 52 6.36 15.93 15.63
CA ILE A 52 7.44 16.28 14.69
C ILE A 52 6.87 16.28 13.27
N TYR A 53 6.71 17.47 12.70
CA TYR A 53 6.10 17.67 11.39
C TYR A 53 7.15 18.00 10.32
N PRO A 54 7.06 17.40 9.12
CA PRO A 54 7.95 17.76 8.02
C PRO A 54 7.62 19.17 7.51
N SER A 55 8.61 20.07 7.49
CA SER A 55 8.46 21.38 6.84
C SER A 55 8.65 21.31 5.32
N PHE A 56 9.43 20.32 4.87
CA PHE A 56 9.68 20.02 3.45
C PHE A 56 9.89 18.51 3.30
N ILE A 57 9.51 17.97 2.15
CA ILE A 57 9.73 16.56 1.82
C ILE A 57 10.48 16.49 0.48
N ILE A 58 11.55 15.70 0.43
CA ILE A 58 12.31 15.41 -0.78
C ILE A 58 12.35 13.90 -0.91
N SER A 59 12.15 13.41 -2.13
CA SER A 59 12.21 11.99 -2.44
C SER A 59 13.31 11.67 -3.45
N HIS A 60 13.71 10.39 -3.47
CA HIS A 60 14.59 9.84 -4.48
C HIS A 60 13.94 8.61 -5.09
N SER A 61 14.02 8.47 -6.42
CA SER A 61 13.42 7.34 -7.14
C SER A 61 11.93 7.19 -6.80
N GLY A 62 11.46 6.01 -6.38
CA GLY A 62 10.05 5.74 -6.06
C GLY A 62 9.55 6.21 -4.69
N GLY A 63 10.27 7.09 -3.98
CA GLY A 63 9.79 7.67 -2.71
C GLY A 63 8.84 8.86 -2.90
N ASP A 64 8.67 9.34 -4.13
CA ASP A 64 7.77 10.43 -4.52
C ASP A 64 6.31 10.13 -4.15
N GLN A 65 5.90 8.88 -4.28
CA GLN A 65 4.54 8.46 -3.97
C GLN A 65 4.25 8.51 -2.47
N ALA A 66 5.19 8.05 -1.63
CA ALA A 66 5.06 8.17 -0.18
C ALA A 66 5.08 9.64 0.26
N ALA A 67 5.92 10.47 -0.37
CA ALA A 67 5.95 11.90 -0.14
C ALA A 67 4.60 12.57 -0.47
N ALA A 68 4.04 12.30 -1.66
CA ALA A 68 2.74 12.80 -2.08
C ALA A 68 1.62 12.33 -1.11
N PHE A 69 1.61 11.04 -0.78
CA PHE A 69 0.65 10.47 0.17
C PHE A 69 0.72 11.17 1.54
N VAL A 70 1.92 11.38 2.08
CA VAL A 70 2.11 12.08 3.36
C VAL A 70 1.58 13.52 3.29
N VAL A 71 1.91 14.27 2.23
CA VAL A 71 1.43 15.66 2.07
C VAL A 71 -0.10 15.72 2.10
N ASP A 72 -0.76 14.82 1.37
CA ASP A 72 -2.23 14.78 1.33
C ASP A 72 -2.83 14.32 2.66
N ARG A 73 -2.22 13.30 3.28
CA ARG A 73 -2.79 12.58 4.43
C ARG A 73 -2.44 13.16 5.78
N LEU A 74 -1.45 14.04 5.90
CA LEU A 74 -1.21 14.85 7.11
C LEU A 74 -2.49 15.58 7.59
N ASN A 75 -3.50 15.70 6.73
CA ASN A 75 -4.79 16.30 7.01
C ASN A 75 -5.93 15.30 7.31
N LEU A 76 -5.67 13.98 7.41
CA LEU A 76 -6.69 12.92 7.53
C LEU A 76 -6.45 12.02 8.75
N GLU A 77 -7.52 11.77 9.52
CA GLU A 77 -7.50 11.11 10.84
C GLU A 77 -7.73 9.58 10.81
N GLU A 78 -7.65 8.97 9.63
CA GLU A 78 -8.22 7.63 9.39
C GLU A 78 -7.18 6.57 9.02
N THR A 79 -7.20 5.45 9.73
CA THR A 79 -6.46 4.21 9.40
C THR A 79 -6.63 3.84 7.92
N VAL A 80 -5.50 3.67 7.22
CA VAL A 80 -5.48 3.32 5.80
C VAL A 80 -5.03 1.89 5.59
N ARG A 81 -5.64 1.23 4.60
CA ARG A 81 -5.23 -0.07 4.11
C ARG A 81 -4.74 0.06 2.68
N MET A 82 -3.77 -0.77 2.32
CA MET A 82 -3.16 -0.79 0.99
C MET A 82 -3.21 -2.16 0.38
N LEU A 83 -3.39 -2.19 -0.93
CA LEU A 83 -3.48 -3.42 -1.71
C LEU A 83 -2.69 -3.24 -3.00
N ALA A 84 -1.58 -3.97 -3.12
CA ALA A 84 -0.84 -4.08 -4.36
C ALA A 84 -1.50 -5.13 -5.27
N LEU A 85 -1.70 -4.75 -6.53
CA LEU A 85 -2.44 -5.50 -7.55
C LEU A 85 -1.61 -5.62 -8.83
N SER A 86 -1.65 -6.79 -9.47
CA SER A 86 -1.12 -6.97 -10.84
C SER A 86 -2.13 -6.56 -11.91
N MET A 87 -2.52 -5.29 -11.92
CA MET A 87 -3.43 -4.66 -12.89
C MET A 87 -2.78 -3.40 -13.46
N SER A 88 -3.26 -2.92 -14.63
CA SER A 88 -2.91 -1.58 -15.07
C SER A 88 -3.70 -0.52 -14.29
N GLU A 89 -3.19 0.72 -14.32
CA GLU A 89 -3.90 1.90 -13.79
C GLU A 89 -5.30 2.03 -14.37
N GLU A 90 -5.42 1.99 -15.70
CA GLU A 90 -6.71 2.05 -16.41
C GLU A 90 -7.68 0.95 -15.97
N GLU A 91 -7.20 -0.27 -15.75
CA GLU A 91 -8.04 -1.37 -15.30
C GLU A 91 -8.54 -1.15 -13.87
N VAL A 92 -7.69 -0.62 -12.98
CA VAL A 92 -8.08 -0.33 -11.61
C VAL A 92 -9.08 0.82 -11.56
N GLU A 93 -8.83 1.91 -12.29
CA GLU A 93 -9.77 3.03 -12.37
C GLU A 93 -11.13 2.58 -12.89
N ASN A 94 -11.16 1.87 -14.02
CA ASN A 94 -12.42 1.55 -14.70
C ASN A 94 -13.17 0.36 -14.11
N LYS A 95 -12.47 -0.62 -13.52
CA LYS A 95 -13.09 -1.87 -13.04
C LYS A 95 -13.24 -1.94 -11.53
N LEU A 96 -12.37 -1.27 -10.76
CA LEU A 96 -12.37 -1.37 -9.29
C LEU A 96 -12.83 -0.09 -8.62
N LEU A 97 -12.32 1.07 -9.06
CA LEU A 97 -12.56 2.34 -8.37
C LEU A 97 -13.75 3.11 -8.91
N LYS A 98 -14.23 2.77 -10.11
CA LYS A 98 -15.36 3.44 -10.75
C LYS A 98 -16.61 3.46 -9.86
N GLY A 99 -17.02 4.66 -9.45
CA GLY A 99 -18.16 4.90 -8.56
C GLY A 99 -17.84 4.85 -7.05
N ILE A 100 -16.60 4.54 -6.67
CA ILE A 100 -16.12 4.52 -5.27
C ILE A 100 -14.81 5.32 -5.10
N GLU A 101 -14.53 6.25 -6.01
CA GLU A 101 -13.28 7.05 -6.04
C GLU A 101 -13.08 7.90 -4.77
N HIS A 102 -14.16 8.17 -4.05
CA HIS A 102 -14.16 8.88 -2.77
C HIS A 102 -13.79 7.99 -1.58
N LEU A 103 -13.77 6.66 -1.75
CA LEU A 103 -13.46 5.67 -0.71
C LEU A 103 -12.09 5.03 -0.90
N ALA A 104 -11.61 4.93 -2.14
CA ALA A 104 -10.29 4.40 -2.46
C ALA A 104 -9.68 5.09 -3.69
N CYS A 105 -8.35 5.21 -3.70
CA CYS A 105 -7.59 5.77 -4.80
C CYS A 105 -6.35 4.93 -5.13
N ILE A 106 -5.74 5.20 -6.28
CA ILE A 106 -4.42 4.65 -6.60
C ILE A 106 -3.38 5.42 -5.80
N ALA A 107 -2.66 4.71 -4.93
CA ALA A 107 -1.58 5.26 -4.12
C ALA A 107 -0.24 5.28 -4.87
N VAL A 108 0.00 4.26 -5.70
CA VAL A 108 1.28 4.06 -6.40
C VAL A 108 1.05 3.35 -7.72
N VAL A 109 1.61 3.89 -8.82
CA VAL A 109 1.80 3.15 -10.07
C VAL A 109 3.24 2.64 -10.13
N ASN A 110 3.45 1.36 -9.82
CA ASN A 110 4.78 0.77 -9.77
C ASN A 110 5.29 0.30 -11.15
N SER A 111 4.38 -0.07 -12.06
CA SER A 111 4.68 -0.44 -13.46
C SER A 111 3.38 -0.43 -14.28
N PRO A 112 3.41 -0.59 -15.62
CA PRO A 112 2.20 -0.65 -16.46
C PRO A 112 1.19 -1.73 -16.08
N ARG A 113 1.60 -2.75 -15.30
CA ARG A 113 0.73 -3.81 -14.75
C ARG A 113 0.94 -4.06 -13.26
N ARG A 114 1.45 -3.09 -12.50
CA ARG A 114 1.45 -3.12 -11.04
C ARG A 114 1.06 -1.77 -10.48
N VAL A 115 -0.02 -1.76 -9.74
CA VAL A 115 -0.54 -0.59 -9.02
C VAL A 115 -0.85 -0.98 -7.58
N THR A 116 -0.66 -0.04 -6.67
CA THR A 116 -1.10 -0.15 -5.28
C THR A 116 -2.25 0.81 -5.07
N ILE A 117 -3.37 0.32 -4.58
CA ILE A 117 -4.50 1.14 -4.15
C ILE A 117 -4.48 1.34 -2.64
N THR A 118 -5.07 2.43 -2.19
CA THR A 118 -5.30 2.72 -0.76
C THR A 118 -6.74 3.17 -0.53
N GLY A 119 -7.27 2.83 0.64
CA GLY A 119 -8.61 3.21 1.09
C GLY A 119 -8.80 2.81 2.55
N ASP A 120 -10.01 2.99 3.06
CA ASP A 120 -10.36 2.46 4.38
C ASP A 120 -10.34 0.91 4.38
N GLU A 121 -10.30 0.33 5.59
CA GLU A 121 -10.17 -1.12 5.77
C GLU A 121 -11.31 -1.90 5.09
N LYS A 122 -12.55 -1.42 5.22
CA LYS A 122 -13.74 -2.09 4.69
C LYS A 122 -13.74 -2.07 3.17
N THR A 123 -13.43 -0.91 2.58
CA THR A 123 -13.37 -0.73 1.13
C THR A 123 -12.30 -1.64 0.49
N ILE A 124 -11.11 -1.71 1.09
CA ILE A 124 -10.05 -2.59 0.57
C ILE A 124 -10.41 -4.07 0.72
N ASP A 125 -11.05 -4.48 1.82
CA ASP A 125 -11.54 -5.85 2.01
C ASP A 125 -12.59 -6.25 0.97
N GLU A 126 -13.56 -5.38 0.68
CA GLU A 126 -14.58 -5.62 -0.34
C GLU A 126 -13.94 -5.80 -1.73
N ILE A 127 -12.97 -4.95 -2.09
CA ILE A 127 -12.22 -5.08 -3.35
C ILE A 127 -11.44 -6.42 -3.38
N GLN A 128 -10.79 -6.81 -2.28
CA GLN A 128 -10.10 -8.10 -2.20
C GLN A 128 -11.06 -9.28 -2.42
N GLN A 129 -12.26 -9.23 -1.84
CA GLN A 129 -13.28 -10.28 -2.01
C GLN A 129 -13.77 -10.36 -3.46
N ILE A 130 -14.10 -9.21 -4.07
CA ILE A 130 -14.53 -9.14 -5.48
C ILE A 130 -13.46 -9.73 -6.40
N LEU A 131 -12.19 -9.35 -6.20
CA LEU A 131 -11.08 -9.89 -6.98
C LEU A 131 -10.84 -11.38 -6.75
N SER A 132 -11.13 -11.88 -5.54
CA SER A 132 -10.99 -13.31 -5.24
C SER A 132 -12.04 -14.16 -5.94
N ILE A 133 -13.22 -13.59 -6.23
CA ILE A 133 -14.27 -14.26 -7.01
C ILE A 133 -14.04 -14.10 -8.51
N SER A 134 -13.79 -12.87 -8.97
CA SER A 134 -13.71 -12.54 -10.40
C SER A 134 -12.38 -12.93 -11.05
N ASN A 135 -11.26 -12.87 -10.31
CA ASN A 135 -9.95 -13.23 -10.81
C ASN A 135 -9.07 -13.84 -9.67
N PRO A 136 -9.34 -15.08 -9.26
CA PRO A 136 -8.70 -15.69 -8.08
C PRO A 136 -7.17 -15.77 -8.18
N ASN A 137 -6.62 -15.84 -9.39
CA ASN A 137 -5.17 -15.96 -9.63
C ASN A 137 -4.45 -14.61 -9.71
N ILE A 138 -5.16 -13.49 -9.58
CA ILE A 138 -4.52 -12.18 -9.61
C ILE A 138 -3.63 -12.00 -8.38
N PHE A 139 -2.41 -11.53 -8.60
CA PHE A 139 -1.52 -11.19 -7.50
C PHE A 139 -2.13 -10.05 -6.67
N LYS A 140 -2.18 -10.28 -5.37
CA LYS A 140 -2.70 -9.39 -4.34
C LYS A 140 -1.73 -9.43 -3.16
N ALA A 141 -1.23 -8.28 -2.72
CA ALA A 141 -0.45 -8.16 -1.50
C ALA A 141 -1.00 -7.02 -0.66
N CYS A 142 -1.41 -7.31 0.57
CA CYS A 142 -2.07 -6.34 1.43
C CYS A 142 -1.13 -5.85 2.52
N VAL A 143 -1.17 -4.55 2.77
CA VAL A 143 -0.46 -3.91 3.86
C VAL A 143 -1.45 -3.08 4.67
N ARG A 144 -1.51 -3.34 5.98
CA ARG A 144 -2.31 -2.55 6.92
C ARG A 144 -1.41 -1.49 7.54
N ILE A 145 -1.86 -0.24 7.56
CA ILE A 145 -1.17 0.88 8.19
C ILE A 145 -2.07 1.40 9.30
N GLU A 146 -1.75 1.03 10.53
CA GLU A 146 -2.44 1.50 11.73
C GLU A 146 -1.89 2.90 12.11
N ASN A 147 -2.80 3.86 12.34
CA ASN A 147 -2.58 5.30 12.53
C ASN A 147 -2.27 6.11 11.25
N ALA A 148 -3.30 6.65 10.59
CA ALA A 148 -3.13 7.93 9.89
C ALA A 148 -3.57 9.06 10.84
N PHE A 149 -2.58 9.85 11.25
CA PHE A 149 -2.56 11.17 11.91
C PHE A 149 -3.66 11.54 12.92
N HIS A 150 -3.27 12.03 14.09
CA HIS A 150 -4.10 12.96 14.88
C HIS A 150 -3.70 14.40 14.50
N HIS A 151 -4.71 15.22 14.17
CA HIS A 151 -4.73 16.66 13.83
C HIS A 151 -3.39 17.45 13.80
N ILE A 152 -3.17 18.16 12.68
CA ILE A 152 -2.44 19.44 12.66
C ILE A 152 -3.43 20.54 13.09
N LYS A 153 -3.04 21.38 14.05
CA LYS A 153 -3.64 22.70 14.29
C LYS A 153 -2.64 23.77 13.91
#